data_AF-A2E1V6-F1
#
_entry.id   AF-A2E1V6-F1
#
_cell.length_a   1.000
_cell.length_b   1.000
_cell.length_c   1.000
_cell.angle_alpha   90.00
_cell.angle_beta   90.00
_cell.angle_gamma   90.00
#
_symmetry.space_group_name_H-M   'P 1'
#
loop_
_entity.id
_entity.type
_entity.pdbx_description
1 polymer ?
#
loop_
_entity_poly.entity_id
_entity_poly.type
_entity_poly.pdbx_seq_one_letter_code
_entity_poly.pdbx_strand_id
1 'polypeptide(L)'
;MLGLAFVGGSAVGVHMSNEEHKKSFIKTLFGLGLCLAGQVFQSIQYVLEEKLMKGVGIKPINSLFLVGSEGIAGSIVSFAVVYPVVNRIPGKDHGSYENFKNDMYMLFHNNKILLLVLLDIFGLTLYNWSSFAYTKYVTAVAKTILHAITTIFIWATMVILHYTLSKNLGEAITYWAFLEGAGFVLMILGSVVFKNTKEIGEKWVKSCCCCLLRRDTSVSDAQINPLLI
;
A
#
# COMPACT_ATOMS: atom_id res chain seq x y z
N MET A 1 11.53 0.50 8.13
CA MET A 1 10.86 1.54 8.94
C MET A 1 11.37 2.94 8.65
N LEU A 2 12.67 3.18 8.55
CA LEU A 2 13.23 4.50 8.17
C LEU A 2 12.68 5.04 6.84
N GLY A 3 12.57 4.22 5.79
CA GLY A 3 11.99 4.67 4.50
C GLY A 3 10.55 5.18 4.62
N LEU A 4 9.70 4.50 5.41
CA LEU A 4 8.32 4.94 5.67
C LEU A 4 8.27 6.24 6.47
N ALA A 5 9.21 6.44 7.41
CA ALA A 5 9.30 7.69 8.16
C ALA A 5 9.69 8.88 7.27
N PHE A 6 10.54 8.66 6.26
CA PHE A 6 10.93 9.69 5.30
C PHE A 6 9.76 10.06 4.36
N VAL A 7 9.06 9.06 3.82
CA VAL A 7 7.85 9.27 2.99
C VAL A 7 6.72 9.92 3.79
N GLY A 8 6.49 9.48 5.03
CA GLY A 8 5.48 10.11 5.90
C GLY A 8 5.88 11.53 6.34
N GLY A 9 7.18 11.73 6.58
CA GLY A 9 7.75 13.04 6.93
C GLY A 9 7.65 14.06 5.81
N SER A 10 7.84 13.66 4.55
CA SER A 10 7.66 14.57 3.41
C SER A 10 6.22 15.04 3.27
N ALA A 11 5.25 14.14 3.44
CA ALA A 11 3.83 14.49 3.41
C ALA A 11 3.47 15.53 4.49
N VAL A 12 3.96 15.35 5.73
CA VAL A 12 3.75 16.33 6.80
C VAL A 12 4.48 17.65 6.50
N GLY A 13 5.68 17.59 5.92
CA GLY A 13 6.46 18.76 5.54
C GLY A 13 5.79 19.65 4.49
N VAL A 14 5.17 19.04 3.47
CA VAL A 14 4.37 19.77 2.46
C VAL A 14 3.20 20.50 3.12
N HIS A 15 2.49 19.83 4.03
CA HIS A 15 1.37 20.43 4.75
C HIS A 15 1.78 21.53 5.73
N MET A 16 3.00 21.48 6.26
CA MET A 16 3.54 22.48 7.19
C MET A 16 4.07 23.73 6.47
N SER A 17 4.50 23.60 5.22
CA SER A 17 4.97 24.74 4.41
C SER A 17 3.83 25.69 3.97
N ASN A 18 2.57 25.24 4.05
CA ASN A 18 1.40 26.08 3.82
C ASN A 18 0.91 26.61 5.16
N GLU A 19 1.23 27.87 5.45
CA GLU A 19 0.90 28.61 6.69
C GLU A 19 -0.61 28.72 6.93
N GLU A 20 -1.23 27.70 7.55
CA GLU A 20 -2.48 27.82 8.33
C GLU A 20 -2.49 26.84 9.54
N HIS A 21 -2.13 27.37 10.71
CA HIS A 21 -2.48 26.96 12.08
C HIS A 21 -2.30 25.50 12.55
N LYS A 22 -1.85 25.36 13.81
CA LYS A 22 -1.80 24.15 14.68
C LYS A 22 -3.01 23.18 14.59
N LYS A 23 -4.20 23.65 14.19
CA LYS A 23 -5.39 22.81 13.94
C LYS A 23 -5.26 21.93 12.69
N SER A 24 -4.50 22.36 11.67
CA SER A 24 -4.19 21.58 10.47
C SER A 24 -3.28 20.40 10.81
N PHE A 25 -2.23 20.64 11.61
CA PHE A 25 -1.27 19.60 12.01
C PHE A 25 -1.92 18.43 12.78
N ILE A 26 -2.77 18.71 13.78
CA ILE A 26 -3.45 17.66 14.55
C ILE A 26 -4.36 16.81 13.65
N LYS A 27 -5.04 17.44 12.68
CA LYS A 27 -5.88 16.72 11.71
C LYS A 27 -5.06 15.82 10.79
N THR A 28 -3.93 16.32 10.28
CA THR A 28 -3.01 15.53 9.45
C THR A 28 -2.44 14.35 10.23
N LEU A 29 -2.01 14.57 11.48
CA LEU A 29 -1.48 13.51 12.33
C LEU A 29 -2.57 12.47 12.68
N PHE A 30 -3.80 12.92 12.95
CA PHE A 30 -4.93 12.04 13.17
C PHE A 30 -5.22 11.19 11.93
N GLY A 31 -5.24 11.80 10.74
CA GLY A 31 -5.40 11.08 9.47
C GLY A 31 -4.31 10.04 9.25
N LEU A 32 -3.04 10.40 9.47
CA LEU A 32 -1.91 9.47 9.39
C LEU A 32 -2.06 8.31 10.39
N GLY A 33 -2.50 8.60 11.62
CA GLY A 33 -2.78 7.58 12.63
C GLY A 33 -3.87 6.59 12.19
N LEU A 34 -4.96 7.08 11.59
CA LEU A 34 -6.01 6.24 11.03
C LEU A 34 -5.49 5.38 9.87
N CYS A 35 -4.69 5.95 8.97
CA CYS A 35 -4.06 5.20 7.89
C CYS A 35 -3.17 4.06 8.42
N LEU A 36 -2.33 4.35 9.44
CA LEU A 36 -1.46 3.34 10.05
C LEU A 36 -2.28 2.22 10.73
N ALA A 37 -3.36 2.56 11.43
CA ALA A 37 -4.27 1.57 12.00
C ALA A 37 -4.87 0.68 10.91
N GLY A 38 -5.32 1.26 9.79
CA GLY A 38 -5.81 0.52 8.62
C GLY A 38 -4.79 -0.45 8.05
N GLN A 39 -3.52 -0.04 7.95
CA GLN A 39 -2.43 -0.91 7.46
C GLN A 39 -2.18 -2.13 8.36
N VAL A 40 -2.38 -1.99 9.68
CA VAL A 40 -2.28 -3.14 10.60
C VAL A 40 -3.37 -4.16 10.28
N PHE A 41 -4.63 -3.72 10.16
CA PHE A 41 -5.73 -4.62 9.76
C PHE A 41 -5.49 -5.27 8.41
N GLN A 42 -5.01 -4.50 7.42
CA GLN A 42 -4.69 -5.01 6.09
C GLN A 42 -3.60 -6.10 6.13
N SER A 43 -2.57 -5.92 6.96
CA SER A 43 -1.49 -6.91 7.11
C SER A 43 -1.99 -8.23 7.71
N ILE A 44 -2.88 -8.15 8.70
CA ILE A 44 -3.52 -9.33 9.31
C ILE A 44 -4.36 -10.05 8.24
N GLN A 45 -5.15 -9.30 7.48
CA GLN A 45 -5.97 -9.83 6.41
C GLN A 45 -5.12 -10.61 5.39
N TYR A 46 -3.99 -10.06 4.92
CA TYR A 46 -3.11 -10.74 3.97
C TYR A 46 -2.55 -12.07 4.49
N VAL A 47 -2.22 -12.15 5.78
CA VAL A 47 -1.73 -13.40 6.40
C VAL A 47 -2.86 -14.42 6.52
N LEU A 48 -4.07 -13.99 6.89
CA LEU A 48 -5.25 -14.87 6.95
C LEU A 48 -5.59 -15.41 5.56
N GLU A 49 -5.60 -14.56 4.54
CA GLU A 49 -5.82 -14.93 3.15
C GLU A 49 -4.81 -15.95 2.66
N GLU A 50 -3.52 -15.74 2.94
CA GLU A 50 -2.47 -16.69 2.59
C GLU A 50 -2.73 -18.07 3.23
N LYS A 51 -3.11 -18.10 4.51
CA LYS A 51 -3.42 -19.36 5.21
C LYS A 51 -4.64 -20.06 4.63
N LEU A 52 -5.69 -19.32 4.29
CA LEU A 52 -6.91 -19.84 3.66
C LEU A 52 -6.62 -20.41 2.26
N MET A 53 -5.80 -19.73 1.46
CA MET A 53 -5.43 -20.18 0.12
C MET A 53 -4.50 -21.39 0.14
N LYS A 54 -3.58 -21.46 1.11
CA LYS A 54 -2.65 -22.59 1.27
C LYS A 54 -3.28 -23.79 1.99
N GLY A 55 -4.52 -23.67 2.47
CA GLY A 55 -5.25 -24.77 3.09
C GLY A 55 -4.68 -25.22 4.44
N VAL A 56 -4.11 -24.29 5.22
CA VAL A 56 -3.59 -24.60 6.55
C VAL A 56 -4.78 -24.81 7.49
N GLY A 57 -5.20 -26.06 7.69
CA GLY A 57 -6.30 -26.45 8.58
C GLY A 57 -7.69 -26.55 7.92
N ILE A 58 -7.82 -26.28 6.62
CA ILE A 58 -9.06 -26.40 5.83
C ILE A 58 -8.74 -26.75 4.36
N LYS A 59 -9.74 -27.20 3.58
CA LYS A 59 -9.57 -27.43 2.13
C LYS A 59 -9.16 -26.12 1.44
N PRO A 60 -8.13 -26.12 0.57
CA PRO A 60 -7.67 -24.91 -0.11
C PRO A 60 -8.80 -24.30 -0.93
N ILE A 61 -9.05 -23.01 -0.71
CA ILE A 61 -10.11 -22.26 -1.38
C ILE A 61 -9.57 -21.71 -2.70
N ASN A 62 -10.40 -21.71 -3.74
CA ASN A 62 -10.05 -21.08 -5.02
C ASN A 62 -9.87 -19.57 -4.83
N SER A 63 -8.78 -19.04 -5.40
CA SER A 63 -8.46 -17.61 -5.39
C SER A 63 -9.60 -16.72 -5.89
N LEU A 64 -10.48 -17.22 -6.77
CA LEU A 64 -11.56 -16.42 -7.40
C LEU A 64 -12.72 -16.23 -6.45
N PHE A 65 -13.02 -17.31 -5.76
CA PHE A 65 -14.07 -17.32 -4.78
C PHE A 65 -13.71 -16.41 -3.61
N LEU A 66 -12.44 -16.42 -3.18
CA LEU A 66 -11.96 -15.56 -2.11
C LEU A 66 -12.10 -14.07 -2.47
N VAL A 67 -11.56 -13.63 -3.61
CA VAL A 67 -11.65 -12.23 -4.05
C VAL A 67 -13.09 -11.78 -4.31
N GLY A 68 -13.93 -12.66 -4.85
CA GLY A 68 -15.35 -12.37 -5.07
C GLY A 68 -16.11 -12.21 -3.76
N SER A 69 -15.88 -13.11 -2.79
CA SER A 69 -16.52 -13.03 -1.48
C SER A 69 -16.11 -11.79 -0.69
N GLU A 70 -14.85 -11.37 -0.80
CA GLU A 70 -14.33 -10.15 -0.20
C GLU A 70 -14.94 -8.91 -0.87
N GLY A 71 -14.99 -8.86 -2.20
CA GLY A 71 -15.60 -7.75 -2.94
C GLY A 71 -17.09 -7.56 -2.59
N ILE A 72 -17.83 -8.65 -2.43
CA ILE A 72 -19.25 -8.61 -2.00
C ILE A 72 -19.35 -8.12 -0.56
N ALA A 73 -18.57 -8.67 0.37
CA ALA A 73 -18.57 -8.26 1.77
C ALA A 73 -18.19 -6.77 1.91
N GLY A 74 -17.14 -6.33 1.21
CA GLY A 74 -16.70 -4.94 1.17
C GLY A 74 -17.76 -4.00 0.58
N SER A 75 -18.47 -4.44 -0.47
CA SER A 75 -19.59 -3.68 -1.04
C SER A 75 -20.73 -3.53 -0.04
N ILE A 76 -21.11 -4.61 0.64
CA ILE A 76 -22.17 -4.58 1.67
C ILE A 76 -21.80 -3.60 2.79
N VAL A 77 -20.57 -3.70 3.32
CA VAL A 77 -20.10 -2.79 4.38
C VAL A 77 -20.07 -1.34 3.89
N SER A 78 -19.67 -1.11 2.65
CA SER A 78 -19.63 0.23 2.06
C SER A 78 -21.03 0.85 1.96
N PHE A 79 -22.01 0.12 1.42
CA PHE A 79 -23.40 0.57 1.30
C PHE A 79 -24.13 0.67 2.64
N ALA A 80 -23.89 -0.25 3.57
CA ALA A 80 -24.60 -0.31 4.83
C ALA A 80 -24.03 0.65 5.90
N VAL A 81 -22.71 0.90 5.88
CA VAL A 81 -22.03 1.65 6.95
C VAL A 81 -21.35 2.90 6.42
N VAL A 82 -20.49 2.79 5.41
CA VAL A 82 -19.64 3.92 4.98
C VAL A 82 -20.47 5.04 4.37
N TYR A 83 -21.26 4.77 3.33
CA TYR A 83 -22.10 5.78 2.68
C TYR A 83 -23.06 6.51 3.64
N PRO A 84 -23.83 5.84 4.52
CA PRO A 84 -24.73 6.54 5.43
C PRO A 84 -24.02 7.29 6.56
N VAL A 85 -22.78 6.92 6.92
CA VAL A 85 -21.97 7.68 7.86
C VAL A 85 -21.46 8.96 7.19
N VAL A 86 -20.86 8.86 6.00
CA VAL A 86 -20.30 10.01 5.29
C VAL A 86 -21.39 11.00 4.86
N ASN A 87 -22.58 10.51 4.49
CA ASN A 87 -23.73 11.36 4.15
C ASN A 87 -24.21 12.26 5.32
N ARG A 88 -23.97 11.82 6.57
CA ARG A 88 -24.35 12.59 7.77
C ARG A 88 -23.29 13.57 8.22
N ILE A 89 -22.08 13.50 7.68
CA ILE A 89 -21.01 14.42 8.04
C ILE A 89 -21.25 15.72 7.26
N PRO A 90 -21.47 16.86 7.94
CA PRO A 90 -21.71 18.13 7.26
C PRO A 90 -20.46 18.55 6.49
N GLY A 91 -20.61 18.71 5.18
CA GLY A 91 -19.57 19.13 4.25
C GLY A 91 -19.92 20.43 3.55
N LYS A 92 -18.92 20.99 2.86
CA LYS A 92 -19.07 22.23 2.09
C LYS A 92 -19.89 22.04 0.80
N ASP A 93 -20.03 20.80 0.33
CA ASP A 93 -20.64 20.50 -0.97
C ASP A 93 -22.07 19.93 -0.79
N HIS A 94 -23.09 20.72 -1.15
CA HIS A 94 -24.51 20.32 -1.00
C HIS A 94 -24.95 19.90 0.43
N GLY A 95 -24.28 20.37 1.47
CA GLY A 95 -24.65 20.15 2.88
C GLY A 95 -24.18 18.82 3.48
N SER A 96 -23.45 18.00 2.71
CA SER A 96 -22.83 16.74 3.14
C SER A 96 -21.39 16.68 2.63
N TYR A 97 -20.54 15.84 3.22
CA TYR A 97 -19.21 15.57 2.67
C TYR A 97 -19.28 14.72 1.39
N GLU A 98 -20.27 13.84 1.31
CA GLU A 98 -20.56 13.00 0.13
C GLU A 98 -22.07 12.79 0.03
N ASN A 99 -22.67 13.14 -1.10
CA ASN A 99 -24.10 13.04 -1.29
C ASN A 99 -24.41 11.97 -2.33
N PHE A 100 -24.61 10.76 -1.82
CA PHE A 100 -24.90 9.57 -2.62
C PHE A 100 -25.93 9.77 -3.76
N LYS A 101 -26.98 10.58 -3.53
CA LYS A 101 -27.98 10.86 -4.57
C LYS A 101 -27.40 11.67 -5.74
N ASN A 102 -26.59 12.66 -5.43
CA ASN A 102 -25.92 13.49 -6.42
C ASN A 102 -24.85 12.70 -7.19
N ASP A 103 -24.09 11.85 -6.48
CA ASP A 103 -23.03 11.05 -7.08
C ASP A 103 -23.60 10.00 -8.05
N MET A 104 -24.70 9.34 -7.67
CA MET A 104 -25.45 8.46 -8.58
C MET A 104 -26.00 9.23 -9.78
N TYR A 105 -26.53 10.43 -9.58
CA TYR A 105 -27.03 11.25 -10.68
C TYR A 105 -25.92 11.60 -11.68
N MET A 106 -24.75 12.03 -11.20
CA MET A 106 -23.59 12.33 -12.05
C MET A 106 -23.06 11.09 -12.76
N LEU A 107 -23.03 9.94 -12.10
CA LEU A 107 -22.58 8.68 -12.67
C LEU A 107 -23.42 8.28 -13.89
N PHE A 108 -24.75 8.41 -13.82
CA PHE A 108 -25.64 8.03 -14.92
C PHE A 108 -25.78 9.12 -16.00
N HIS A 109 -25.61 10.40 -15.66
CA HIS A 109 -25.75 11.49 -16.64
C HIS A 109 -24.46 11.78 -17.42
N ASN A 110 -23.29 11.41 -16.91
CA ASN A 110 -22.02 11.71 -17.56
C ASN A 110 -21.33 10.43 -18.04
N ASN A 111 -21.47 10.15 -19.35
CA ASN A 111 -20.86 8.98 -20.00
C ASN A 111 -19.34 8.89 -19.83
N LYS A 112 -18.64 10.03 -19.66
CA LYS A 112 -17.19 10.03 -19.44
C LYS A 112 -16.85 9.48 -18.05
N ILE A 113 -17.60 9.90 -17.03
CA ILE A 113 -17.41 9.42 -15.65
C ILE A 113 -17.78 7.94 -15.57
N LEU A 114 -18.90 7.55 -16.19
CA LEU A 114 -19.32 6.15 -16.24
C LEU A 114 -18.25 5.26 -16.86
N LEU A 115 -17.67 5.66 -18.00
CA LEU A 115 -16.60 4.90 -18.65
C LEU A 115 -15.36 4.76 -17.76
N LEU A 116 -14.94 5.85 -17.10
CA LEU A 116 -13.80 5.82 -16.18
C LEU A 116 -14.06 4.86 -15.00
N VAL A 117 -15.24 4.94 -14.38
CA VAL A 117 -15.62 4.05 -13.27
C VAL A 117 -15.66 2.58 -13.71
N LEU A 118 -16.20 2.28 -14.89
CA LEU A 118 -16.23 0.91 -15.41
C LEU A 118 -14.81 0.38 -15.69
N LEU A 119 -13.94 1.22 -16.24
CA LEU A 119 -12.54 0.86 -16.48
C LEU A 119 -11.80 0.63 -15.16
N ASP A 120 -12.06 1.45 -14.16
CA ASP A 120 -11.47 1.32 -12.82
C ASP A 120 -11.93 0.03 -12.13
N ILE A 121 -13.22 -0.29 -12.17
CA ILE A 121 -13.76 -1.55 -11.61
C ILE A 121 -13.10 -2.76 -12.27
N PHE A 122 -12.99 -2.74 -13.60
CA PHE A 122 -12.37 -3.82 -14.36
C PHE A 122 -10.87 -3.94 -14.03
N GLY A 123 -10.16 -2.82 -14.01
CA GLY A 123 -8.73 -2.76 -13.69
C GLY A 123 -8.44 -3.24 -12.27
N LEU A 124 -9.22 -2.79 -11.28
CA LEU A 124 -9.04 -3.18 -9.88
C LEU A 124 -9.36 -4.66 -9.66
N THR A 125 -10.39 -5.19 -10.33
CA THR A 125 -10.73 -6.61 -10.25
C THR A 125 -9.59 -7.48 -10.80
N LEU A 126 -9.02 -7.11 -11.96
CA LEU A 126 -7.89 -7.81 -12.55
C LEU A 126 -6.62 -7.70 -11.69
N TYR A 127 -6.36 -6.52 -11.12
CA TYR A 127 -5.24 -6.31 -10.20
C TYR A 127 -5.36 -7.20 -8.97
N ASN A 128 -6.53 -7.22 -8.33
CA ASN A 128 -6.78 -8.03 -7.14
C ASN A 128 -6.66 -9.53 -7.45
N TRP A 129 -7.29 -9.99 -8.53
CA TRP A 129 -7.17 -11.38 -9.00
C TRP A 129 -5.72 -11.80 -9.21
N SER A 130 -4.95 -11.00 -9.95
CA SER A 130 -3.54 -11.26 -10.25
C SER A 130 -2.69 -11.27 -8.97
N SER A 131 -2.97 -10.38 -8.03
CA SER A 131 -2.29 -10.28 -6.74
C SER A 131 -2.52 -11.51 -5.86
N PHE A 132 -3.76 -12.01 -5.82
CA PHE A 132 -4.08 -13.26 -5.13
C PHE A 132 -3.49 -14.48 -5.81
N ALA A 133 -3.53 -14.55 -7.14
CA ALA A 133 -2.89 -15.61 -7.91
C ALA A 133 -1.39 -15.68 -7.59
N TYR A 134 -0.70 -14.54 -7.56
CA TYR A 134 0.71 -14.47 -7.18
C TYR A 134 0.95 -14.92 -5.73
N THR A 135 0.12 -14.47 -4.79
CA THR A 135 0.24 -14.79 -3.36
C THR A 135 0.06 -16.28 -3.08
N LYS A 136 -0.79 -16.96 -3.85
CA LYS A 136 -0.98 -18.42 -3.78
C LYS A 136 0.33 -19.18 -4.04
N TYR A 137 1.15 -18.71 -4.98
CA TYR A 137 2.40 -19.38 -5.36
C TYR A 137 3.63 -18.92 -4.58
N VAL A 138 3.62 -17.70 -4.04
CA VAL A 138 4.77 -17.15 -3.30
C VAL A 138 4.43 -17.04 -1.80
N THR A 139 4.18 -15.84 -1.29
CA THR A 139 3.88 -15.56 0.12
C THR A 139 3.16 -14.22 0.27
N ALA A 140 2.52 -13.95 1.42
CA ALA A 140 1.98 -12.63 1.74
C ALA A 140 3.07 -11.55 1.79
N VAL A 141 4.30 -11.91 2.17
CA VAL A 141 5.44 -10.98 2.14
C VAL A 141 5.67 -10.46 0.71
N ALA A 142 5.60 -11.34 -0.29
CA ALA A 142 5.77 -10.94 -1.68
C ALA A 142 4.60 -10.06 -2.17
N LYS A 143 3.37 -10.28 -1.68
CA LYS A 143 2.21 -9.40 -1.89
C LYS A 143 2.49 -7.98 -1.38
N THR A 144 3.05 -7.85 -0.18
CA THR A 144 3.39 -6.52 0.38
C THR A 144 4.48 -5.80 -0.41
N ILE A 145 5.46 -6.53 -0.97
CA ILE A 145 6.50 -5.95 -1.83
C ILE A 145 5.90 -5.44 -3.15
N LEU A 146 4.99 -6.22 -3.78
CA LEU A 146 4.28 -5.78 -4.99
C LEU A 146 3.48 -4.51 -4.73
N HIS A 147 2.80 -4.42 -3.59
CA HIS A 147 2.06 -3.22 -3.19
C HIS A 147 2.97 -1.99 -3.04
N ALA A 148 4.16 -2.16 -2.43
CA ALA A 148 5.15 -1.10 -2.32
C ALA A 148 5.63 -0.64 -3.71
N ILE A 149 5.90 -1.58 -4.62
CA ILE A 149 6.30 -1.27 -6.01
C ILE A 149 5.20 -0.50 -6.74
N THR A 150 3.95 -0.95 -6.66
CA THR A 150 2.80 -0.25 -7.25
C THR A 150 2.69 1.19 -6.75
N THR A 151 2.89 1.41 -5.44
CA THR A 151 2.86 2.77 -4.85
C THR A 151 3.93 3.68 -5.49
N ILE A 152 5.13 3.16 -5.70
CA ILE A 152 6.24 3.89 -6.35
C ILE A 152 5.91 4.20 -7.82
N PHE A 153 5.30 3.26 -8.54
CA PHE A 153 4.85 3.48 -9.92
C PHE A 153 3.76 4.56 -10.00
N ILE A 154 2.81 4.57 -9.07
CA ILE A 154 1.75 5.60 -9.01
C ILE A 154 2.38 6.97 -8.75
N TRP A 155 3.28 7.07 -7.76
CA TRP A 155 3.99 8.32 -7.47
C TRP A 155 4.76 8.84 -8.69
N ALA A 156 5.54 7.98 -9.35
CA ALA A 156 6.28 8.36 -10.55
C ALA A 156 5.34 8.83 -11.68
N THR A 157 4.18 8.17 -11.84
CA THR A 157 3.16 8.57 -12.81
C THR A 157 2.56 9.93 -12.46
N MET A 158 2.29 10.22 -11.18
CA MET A 158 1.81 11.53 -10.74
C MET A 158 2.80 12.65 -11.06
N VAL A 159 4.10 12.41 -10.84
CA VAL A 159 5.16 13.36 -11.21
C VAL A 159 5.19 13.58 -12.73
N ILE A 160 5.14 12.51 -13.53
CA ILE A 160 5.13 12.62 -15.01
C ILE A 160 3.91 13.38 -15.51
N LEU A 161 2.72 13.12 -14.96
CA LEU A 161 1.48 13.79 -15.36
C LEU A 161 1.52 15.29 -15.10
N HIS A 162 2.16 15.72 -14.02
CA HIS A 162 2.33 17.14 -13.68
C HIS A 162 3.11 17.91 -14.76
N TYR A 163 4.14 17.30 -15.34
CA TYR A 163 4.96 17.94 -16.37
C TYR A 163 4.42 17.76 -17.79
N THR A 164 3.69 16.69 -18.07
CA THR A 164 3.25 16.35 -19.43
C THR A 164 1.86 16.87 -19.77
N LEU A 165 0.90 16.80 -18.83
CA LEU A 165 -0.50 17.02 -19.13
C LEU A 165 -1.01 18.36 -18.57
N SER A 166 -0.80 18.60 -17.27
CA SER A 166 -1.21 19.85 -16.63
C SER A 166 -0.56 20.02 -15.27
N LYS A 167 -0.15 21.25 -14.94
CA LYS A 167 0.40 21.61 -13.62
C LYS A 167 -0.59 21.43 -12.47
N ASN A 168 -1.88 21.26 -12.77
CA ASN A 168 -2.92 21.00 -11.77
C ASN A 168 -3.14 19.50 -11.52
N LEU A 169 -2.50 18.62 -12.28
CA LEU A 169 -2.67 17.17 -12.20
C LEU A 169 -1.37 16.54 -11.70
N GLY A 170 -1.37 15.99 -10.49
CA GLY A 170 -0.20 15.34 -9.90
C GLY A 170 0.72 16.29 -9.12
N GLU A 171 1.85 15.75 -8.66
CA GLU A 171 2.74 16.42 -7.72
C GLU A 171 3.95 17.06 -8.42
N ALA A 172 4.25 18.31 -8.05
CA ALA A 172 5.43 19.02 -8.55
C ALA A 172 6.70 18.51 -7.86
N ILE A 173 7.83 18.46 -8.58
CA ILE A 173 9.14 18.16 -7.96
C ILE A 173 9.55 19.36 -7.08
N THR A 174 9.24 19.24 -5.80
CA THR A 174 9.70 20.13 -4.72
C THR A 174 10.76 19.42 -3.87
N TYR A 175 11.37 20.13 -2.92
CA TYR A 175 12.31 19.51 -1.96
C TYR A 175 11.70 18.32 -1.21
N TRP A 176 10.39 18.36 -0.92
CA TRP A 176 9.68 17.28 -0.25
C TRP A 176 9.45 16.07 -1.14
N ALA A 177 9.14 16.27 -2.42
CA ALA A 177 9.05 15.18 -3.40
C ALA A 177 10.39 14.45 -3.58
N PHE A 178 11.53 15.17 -3.48
CA PHE A 178 12.85 14.52 -3.49
C PHE A 178 13.09 13.67 -2.24
N LEU A 179 12.66 14.16 -1.06
CA LEU A 179 12.72 13.41 0.20
C LEU A 179 11.84 12.15 0.15
N GLU A 180 10.67 12.25 -0.46
CA GLU A 180 9.77 11.12 -0.70
C GLU A 180 10.40 10.07 -1.63
N GLY A 181 10.97 10.52 -2.75
CA GLY A 181 11.72 9.66 -3.68
C GLY A 181 12.89 8.94 -2.99
N ALA A 182 13.65 9.64 -2.13
CA ALA A 182 14.69 9.02 -1.31
C ALA A 182 14.13 7.97 -0.35
N GLY A 183 12.95 8.22 0.23
CA GLY A 183 12.21 7.26 1.05
C GLY A 183 11.84 5.98 0.29
N PHE A 184 11.36 6.10 -0.94
CA PHE A 184 11.06 4.94 -1.80
C PHE A 184 12.30 4.11 -2.15
N VAL A 185 13.42 4.77 -2.48
CA VAL A 185 14.70 4.08 -2.71
C VAL A 185 15.13 3.31 -1.47
N LEU A 186 15.02 3.92 -0.29
CA LEU A 186 15.35 3.27 0.98
C LEU A 186 14.42 2.06 1.27
N MET A 187 13.14 2.13 0.89
CA MET A 187 12.21 1.00 1.00
C MET A 187 12.58 -0.16 0.08
N ILE A 188 12.95 0.13 -1.17
CA ILE A 188 13.41 -0.91 -2.12
C ILE A 188 14.70 -1.56 -1.59
N LEU A 189 15.68 -0.75 -1.16
CA LEU A 189 16.93 -1.26 -0.61
C LEU A 189 16.69 -2.16 0.60
N GLY A 190 15.82 -1.74 1.53
CA GLY A 190 15.44 -2.58 2.68
C GLY A 190 14.83 -3.92 2.27
N SER A 191 14.01 -3.93 1.22
CA SER A 191 13.39 -5.16 0.69
C SER A 191 14.40 -6.09 0.03
N VAL A 192 15.38 -5.54 -0.69
CA VAL A 192 16.47 -6.30 -1.33
C VAL A 192 17.39 -6.95 -0.28
N VAL A 193 17.72 -6.21 0.79
CA VAL A 193 18.52 -6.74 1.91
C VAL A 193 17.78 -7.87 2.61
N PHE A 194 16.49 -7.70 2.89
CA PHE A 194 15.68 -8.71 3.58
C PHE A 194 15.61 -10.04 2.80
N LYS A 195 15.50 -9.97 1.48
CA LYS A 195 15.30 -11.15 0.64
C LYS A 195 16.61 -11.85 0.23
N ASN A 196 17.76 -11.36 0.72
CA ASN A 196 19.14 -11.79 0.42
C ASN A 196 19.36 -12.33 -1.01
N THR A 197 18.74 -11.69 -2.02
CA THR A 197 18.48 -12.37 -3.31
C THR A 197 19.73 -12.54 -4.17
N LYS A 198 20.90 -12.01 -3.78
CA LYS A 198 22.19 -12.15 -4.52
C LYS A 198 23.44 -11.93 -3.65
N GLU A 199 23.44 -12.27 -2.35
CA GLU A 199 24.53 -11.92 -1.39
C GLU A 199 24.81 -10.40 -1.26
N ILE A 200 23.99 -9.55 -1.88
CA ILE A 200 24.10 -8.08 -1.84
C ILE A 200 23.80 -7.55 -0.43
N GLY A 201 22.91 -8.24 0.31
CA GLY A 201 22.60 -7.91 1.70
C GLY A 201 23.83 -8.01 2.59
N GLU A 202 24.63 -9.06 2.44
CA GLU A 202 25.86 -9.25 3.22
C GLU A 202 26.94 -8.22 2.89
N LYS A 203 27.08 -7.83 1.61
CA LYS A 203 28.02 -6.78 1.21
C LYS A 203 27.64 -5.40 1.75
N TRP A 204 26.35 -5.07 1.75
CA TRP A 204 25.86 -3.81 2.33
C TRP A 204 25.93 -3.78 3.86
N VAL A 205 25.59 -4.89 4.53
CA VAL A 205 25.75 -5.02 5.98
C VAL A 205 27.22 -4.94 6.37
N LYS A 206 28.15 -5.59 5.63
CA LYS A 206 29.60 -5.46 5.88
C LYS A 206 30.14 -4.05 5.62
N SER A 207 29.59 -3.33 4.64
CA SER A 207 30.01 -1.97 4.28
C SER A 207 29.51 -0.92 5.30
N CYS A 208 28.25 -0.98 5.71
CA CYS A 208 27.68 -0.07 6.70
C CYS A 208 28.02 -0.44 8.16
N CYS A 209 28.33 -1.71 8.42
CA CYS A 209 28.46 -2.26 9.77
C CYS A 209 29.87 -2.85 10.02
N CYS A 210 30.93 -2.21 9.53
CA CYS A 210 32.31 -2.61 9.79
C CYS A 210 32.71 -2.60 11.30
N CYS A 211 31.88 -2.05 12.19
CA CYS A 211 32.19 -1.95 13.63
C CYS A 211 31.31 -2.81 14.56
N LEU A 212 30.20 -3.42 14.11
CA LEU A 212 29.20 -4.02 15.03
C LEU A 212 29.05 -5.55 14.95
N LEU A 213 29.66 -6.23 13.99
CA LEU A 213 29.61 -7.70 13.87
C LEU A 213 31.00 -8.35 13.98
N ARG A 214 31.64 -8.17 15.14
CA ARG A 214 32.66 -9.10 15.64
C ARG A 214 32.10 -9.93 16.80
N ARG A 215 31.13 -10.79 16.51
CA ARG A 215 30.59 -11.86 17.38
C ARG A 215 29.50 -12.62 16.59
N ASP A 216 29.52 -13.90 16.23
CA ASP A 216 30.41 -15.04 16.44
C ASP A 216 30.30 -15.94 15.20
N THR A 217 31.41 -16.16 14.48
CA THR A 217 31.58 -17.31 13.60
C THR A 217 32.23 -18.43 14.41
N SER A 218 31.49 -19.11 15.29
CA SER A 218 31.99 -20.31 15.97
C SER A 218 30.94 -21.20 16.62
N VAL A 219 29.73 -21.35 16.07
CA VAL A 219 28.82 -22.43 16.49
C VAL A 219 28.18 -23.11 15.28
N SER A 220 28.92 -24.14 14.82
CA SER A 220 28.42 -25.37 14.19
C SER A 220 27.92 -25.33 12.74
N ASP A 221 28.86 -25.14 11.82
CA ASP A 221 29.01 -26.09 10.72
C ASP A 221 29.50 -27.43 11.29
N ALA A 222 28.56 -28.29 11.70
CA ALA A 222 28.85 -29.70 11.96
C ALA A 222 27.59 -30.54 11.73
N GLN A 223 27.67 -31.41 10.73
CA GLN A 223 26.80 -32.57 10.47
C GLN A 223 25.49 -32.31 9.71
N ILE A 224 25.58 -32.08 8.39
CA ILE A 224 24.59 -32.65 7.45
C ILE A 224 25.27 -33.86 6.80
N ASN A 225 25.01 -35.04 7.36
CA ASN A 225 25.41 -36.31 6.78
C ASN A 225 24.27 -36.74 5.82
N PRO A 226 24.55 -37.07 4.55
CA PRO A 226 23.56 -37.65 3.66
C PRO A 226 23.52 -39.17 3.90
N LEU A 227 22.33 -39.72 4.16
CA LEU A 227 21.90 -41.14 4.19
C LEU A 227 21.16 -41.49 5.49
N LEU A 228 19.83 -41.61 5.44
CA LEU A 228 19.08 -42.83 5.77
C LEU A 228 17.56 -42.60 5.68
N ILE A 229 16.91 -43.44 4.85
CA ILE A 229 15.51 -43.92 4.86
C ILE A 229 14.40 -42.88 4.64
#